data_AF-A0A4Q7N038-F1
#
_entry.id   AF-A0A4Q7N038-F1
#
_cell.length_a   1.000
_cell.length_b   1.000
_cell.length_c   1.000
_cell.angle_alpha   90.00
_cell.angle_beta   90.00
_cell.angle_gamma   90.00
#
_symmetry.space_group_name_H-M   'P 1'
#
loop_
_entity.id
_entity.type
_entity.pdbx_description
1 polymer ?
#
loop_
_entity_poly.entity_id
_entity_poly.type
_entity_poly.pdbx_seq_one_letter_code
_entity_poly.pdbx_strand_id
1 'polypeptide(L)'
;MKKSLMPYLLWAFAIPVIIGSSGCKKKFDTTRELTLDCIKEKIDKIGSILDTARVGEDDYMFPQSSVDDLQLTLDETKTSLSEALAGRFVLQYEADNVCLRAEQAITRFLGSYNFTLPAGSDGQLLVNGLDQKGSIDFGDNAEYSASNTFTVELWVKYNQNFLDFEMASIVGTTSEGPDGPNKFEGWNIHYQRSGNLRASIGCGSGVLEQARAYPTNYGEWNHVALVWDINATAGAGEDRPYHMKMFVNGELFWQKNNDILSGGSPRPMLPGSRKKMRAFMDPYHPTRCMTGYMKKFRIWNAAKTQDQIKALMNGDVTGTEAGLLCAWDFLKVPADPSNIPDKTGRFTAKIQGSHKWMPL
;
A
#
# COMPACT_ATOMS: atom_id res chain seq x y z
N MET A 1 64.51 9.98 -26.04
CA MET A 1 64.48 11.46 -26.02
C MET A 1 64.52 11.98 -27.45
N LYS A 2 63.85 13.11 -27.68
CA LYS A 2 63.89 14.04 -28.85
C LYS A 2 62.85 13.85 -29.96
N LYS A 3 61.89 14.79 -29.92
CA LYS A 3 61.13 15.41 -31.02
C LYS A 3 62.07 16.02 -32.09
N SER A 4 61.57 16.16 -33.32
CA SER A 4 61.69 17.34 -34.22
C SER A 4 61.23 16.93 -35.63
N LEU A 5 60.08 17.41 -36.15
CA LEU A 5 59.90 18.63 -36.97
C LEU A 5 60.70 18.62 -38.29
N MET A 6 59.99 18.70 -39.44
CA MET A 6 60.30 19.65 -40.52
C MET A 6 59.12 19.82 -41.52
N PRO A 7 59.04 20.97 -42.23
CA PRO A 7 57.82 21.59 -42.79
C PRO A 7 57.83 21.68 -44.33
N TYR A 8 56.74 22.12 -44.98
CA TYR A 8 56.82 22.88 -46.25
C TYR A 8 55.57 23.80 -46.43
N LEU A 9 55.83 25.12 -46.45
CA LEU A 9 55.05 26.18 -47.13
C LEU A 9 55.43 26.15 -48.63
N LEU A 10 54.74 26.68 -49.64
CA LEU A 10 53.57 27.54 -49.88
C LEU A 10 53.34 27.46 -51.41
N TRP A 11 52.16 27.79 -51.93
CA TRP A 11 51.99 28.73 -53.06
C TRP A 11 50.50 29.07 -53.25
N ALA A 12 50.26 30.34 -53.55
CA ALA A 12 48.96 31.01 -53.53
C ALA A 12 48.30 31.05 -54.92
N PHE A 13 46.96 31.04 -54.94
CA PHE A 13 46.14 31.67 -55.99
C PHE A 13 44.90 32.29 -55.34
N ALA A 14 44.48 33.43 -55.85
CA ALA A 14 43.59 34.38 -55.18
C ALA A 14 42.23 34.56 -55.89
N ILE A 15 41.32 35.28 -55.19
CA ILE A 15 40.17 36.10 -55.66
C ILE A 15 38.86 35.34 -55.99
N PRO A 16 37.63 35.87 -55.71
CA PRO A 16 37.15 36.85 -54.71
C PRO A 16 35.94 36.37 -53.87
N VAL A 17 35.65 37.15 -52.82
CA VAL A 17 34.44 37.11 -51.99
C VAL A 17 33.22 37.65 -52.75
N ILE A 18 32.09 36.94 -52.71
CA ILE A 18 30.75 37.50 -52.94
C ILE A 18 29.87 37.14 -51.73
N ILE A 19 29.27 38.17 -51.16
CA ILE A 19 28.43 38.18 -49.97
C ILE A 19 27.04 37.61 -50.32
N GLY A 20 26.61 36.58 -49.60
CA GLY A 20 25.24 36.05 -49.62
C GLY A 20 24.70 35.99 -48.19
N SER A 21 23.67 36.79 -47.92
CA SER A 21 22.97 36.88 -46.63
C SER A 21 22.43 35.52 -46.17
N SER A 22 22.98 34.97 -45.09
CA SER A 22 22.36 33.83 -44.39
C SER A 22 21.25 34.34 -43.49
N GLY A 23 20.02 34.19 -43.98
CA GLY A 23 18.81 34.36 -43.19
C GLY A 23 18.76 33.35 -42.04
N CYS A 24 18.38 33.83 -40.87
CA CYS A 24 18.03 33.01 -39.73
C CYS A 24 16.72 32.25 -40.02
N LYS A 25 16.69 30.94 -39.74
CA LYS A 25 15.62 30.23 -38.99
C LYS A 25 15.66 28.73 -39.27
N LYS A 26 15.96 27.95 -38.23
CA LYS A 26 15.11 26.84 -37.77
C LYS A 26 15.31 26.73 -36.25
N LYS A 27 14.47 27.43 -35.48
CA LYS A 27 14.19 27.00 -34.10
C LYS A 27 13.41 25.70 -34.24
N PHE A 28 13.96 24.59 -33.74
CA PHE A 28 13.16 23.42 -33.44
C PHE A 28 12.28 23.78 -32.24
N ASP A 29 11.08 24.25 -32.53
CA ASP A 29 10.04 24.34 -31.52
C ASP A 29 9.44 22.94 -31.39
N THR A 30 9.92 22.21 -30.39
CA THR A 30 9.26 20.99 -29.91
C THR A 30 8.91 21.22 -28.45
N THR A 31 8.21 22.32 -28.17
CA THR A 31 7.41 22.40 -26.96
C THR A 31 6.30 21.37 -27.10
N ARG A 32 6.49 20.21 -26.47
CA ARG A 32 5.42 19.22 -26.34
C ARG A 32 4.34 19.87 -25.49
N GLU A 33 3.18 20.11 -26.09
CA GLU A 33 2.04 20.72 -25.39
C GLU A 33 1.66 19.83 -24.19
N LEU A 34 1.63 20.41 -23.00
CA LEU A 34 1.28 19.70 -21.78
C LEU A 34 -0.24 19.48 -21.73
N THR A 35 -0.66 18.28 -21.37
CA THR A 35 -2.07 17.99 -21.11
C THR A 35 -2.42 18.45 -19.70
N LEU A 36 -3.34 19.42 -19.59
CA LEU A 36 -3.75 20.05 -18.32
C LEU A 36 -5.20 19.76 -17.93
N ASP A 37 -5.90 18.92 -18.70
CA ASP A 37 -7.34 18.65 -18.51
C ASP A 37 -7.63 18.05 -17.13
N CYS A 38 -6.75 17.17 -16.66
CA CYS A 38 -6.83 16.59 -15.31
C CYS A 38 -6.86 17.70 -14.24
N ILE A 39 -5.97 18.69 -14.32
CA ILE A 39 -5.89 19.79 -13.35
C ILE A 39 -7.18 20.62 -13.37
N LYS A 40 -7.67 20.97 -14.57
CA LYS A 40 -8.92 21.73 -14.73
C LYS A 40 -10.11 20.98 -14.13
N GLU A 41 -10.23 19.69 -14.46
CA GLU A 41 -11.28 18.81 -13.92
C GLU A 41 -11.23 18.77 -12.38
N LYS A 42 -10.04 18.70 -11.77
CA LYS A 42 -9.94 18.71 -10.29
C LYS A 42 -10.29 20.04 -9.68
N ILE A 43 -9.92 21.17 -10.30
CA ILE A 43 -10.34 22.50 -9.82
C ILE A 43 -11.87 22.59 -9.79
N ASP A 44 -12.53 22.19 -10.87
CA ASP A 44 -14.00 22.23 -10.97
C ASP A 44 -14.65 21.28 -9.94
N LYS A 45 -14.12 20.05 -9.82
CA LYS A 45 -14.61 19.06 -8.86
C LYS A 45 -14.44 19.54 -7.41
N ILE A 46 -13.28 20.09 -7.05
CA ILE A 46 -13.02 20.61 -5.71
C ILE A 46 -13.95 21.80 -5.41
N GLY A 47 -14.10 22.74 -6.35
CA GLY A 47 -15.02 23.87 -6.21
C GLY A 47 -16.45 23.41 -5.95
N SER A 48 -16.95 22.47 -6.75
CA SER A 48 -18.30 21.91 -6.57
C SER A 48 -18.48 21.20 -5.23
N ILE A 49 -17.45 20.51 -4.73
CA ILE A 49 -17.48 19.87 -3.41
C ILE A 49 -17.60 20.93 -2.32
N LEU A 50 -16.75 21.97 -2.36
CA LEU A 50 -16.75 23.05 -1.36
C LEU A 50 -18.07 23.83 -1.35
N ASP A 51 -18.66 24.08 -2.51
CA ASP A 51 -19.94 24.80 -2.65
C ASP A 51 -21.13 24.03 -2.03
N THR A 52 -21.05 22.70 -1.99
CA THR A 52 -22.15 21.83 -1.55
C THR A 52 -21.92 21.19 -0.17
N ALA A 53 -20.70 21.29 0.36
CA ALA A 53 -20.33 20.71 1.64
C ALA A 53 -21.10 21.37 2.79
N ARG A 54 -21.81 20.55 3.56
CA ARG A 54 -22.35 20.98 4.86
C ARG A 54 -21.25 20.88 5.88
N VAL A 55 -20.92 21.97 6.56
CA VAL A 55 -19.77 22.06 7.47
C VAL A 55 -20.23 22.14 8.91
N GLY A 56 -19.59 21.35 9.79
CA GLY A 56 -19.91 21.32 11.21
C GLY A 56 -19.32 20.11 11.93
N GLU A 57 -19.50 20.09 13.24
CA GLU A 57 -19.04 19.00 14.12
C GLU A 57 -20.11 17.90 14.29
N ASP A 58 -21.31 18.11 13.77
CA ASP A 58 -22.42 17.16 13.86
C ASP A 58 -22.29 16.04 12.82
N ASP A 59 -22.98 14.92 13.06
CA ASP A 59 -23.15 13.89 12.06
C ASP A 59 -23.77 14.47 10.77
N TYR A 60 -23.41 13.86 9.65
CA TYR A 60 -23.76 14.24 8.28
C TYR A 60 -23.15 15.55 7.79
N MET A 61 -22.04 16.00 8.39
CA MET A 61 -21.32 17.23 8.01
C MET A 61 -19.82 16.98 7.85
N PHE A 62 -19.11 17.84 7.12
CA PHE A 62 -17.65 17.81 7.01
C PHE A 62 -17.03 18.69 8.11
N PRO A 63 -15.95 18.24 8.78
CA PRO A 63 -15.20 19.07 9.73
C PRO A 63 -14.64 20.32 9.05
N GLN A 64 -14.62 21.46 9.75
CA GLN A 64 -14.09 22.71 9.19
C GLN A 64 -12.64 22.56 8.73
N SER A 65 -11.81 21.83 9.49
CA SER A 65 -10.41 21.57 9.12
C SER A 65 -10.26 20.86 7.76
N SER A 66 -11.16 19.95 7.42
CA SER A 66 -11.14 19.27 6.12
C SER A 66 -11.50 20.20 4.97
N VAL A 67 -12.42 21.14 5.20
CA VAL A 67 -12.81 22.18 4.24
C VAL A 67 -11.64 23.12 4.01
N ASP A 68 -10.96 23.53 5.09
CA ASP A 68 -9.78 24.39 5.03
C ASP A 68 -8.64 23.74 4.24
N ASP A 69 -8.34 22.46 4.52
CA ASP A 69 -7.33 21.67 3.79
C ASP A 69 -7.68 21.52 2.29
N LEU A 70 -8.95 21.30 1.98
CA LEU A 70 -9.41 21.15 0.60
C LEU A 70 -9.40 22.51 -0.14
N GLN A 71 -9.75 23.59 0.54
CA GLN A 71 -9.67 24.96 0.01
C GLN A 71 -8.22 25.35 -0.27
N LEU A 72 -7.30 25.05 0.64
CA LEU A 72 -5.86 25.25 0.42
C LEU A 72 -5.40 24.49 -0.83
N THR A 73 -5.81 23.23 -0.98
CA THR A 73 -5.48 22.44 -2.17
C THR A 73 -6.05 23.04 -3.45
N LEU A 74 -7.28 23.58 -3.41
CA LEU A 74 -7.89 24.27 -4.57
C LEU A 74 -7.02 25.45 -5.01
N ASP A 75 -6.56 26.25 -4.06
CA ASP A 75 -5.74 27.43 -4.32
C ASP A 75 -4.37 27.04 -4.89
N GLU A 76 -3.69 26.05 -4.29
CA GLU A 76 -2.43 25.50 -4.81
C GLU A 76 -2.57 24.91 -6.22
N THR A 77 -3.69 24.25 -6.49
CA THR A 77 -3.97 23.65 -7.81
C THR A 77 -4.21 24.73 -8.87
N LYS A 78 -4.94 25.80 -8.53
CA LYS A 78 -5.14 26.98 -9.41
C LYS A 78 -3.82 27.71 -9.69
N THR A 79 -2.98 27.88 -8.67
CA THR A 79 -1.63 28.44 -8.86
C THR A 79 -0.81 27.56 -9.80
N SER A 80 -0.79 26.25 -9.58
CA SER A 80 -0.06 25.31 -10.44
C SER A 80 -0.54 25.34 -11.90
N LEU A 81 -1.86 25.44 -12.14
CA LEU A 81 -2.41 25.61 -13.49
C LEU A 81 -1.90 26.89 -14.16
N SER A 82 -1.85 28.00 -13.41
CA SER A 82 -1.36 29.29 -13.90
C SER A 82 0.14 29.23 -14.26
N GLU A 83 0.93 28.53 -13.44
CA GLU A 83 2.35 28.30 -13.71
C GLU A 83 2.57 27.44 -14.95
N ALA A 84 1.78 26.37 -15.13
CA ALA A 84 1.83 25.53 -16.31
C ALA A 84 1.48 26.33 -17.59
N LEU A 85 0.43 27.16 -17.55
CA LEU A 85 0.04 28.03 -18.67
C LEU A 85 1.07 29.13 -18.96
N ALA A 86 1.82 29.58 -17.95
CA ALA A 86 2.94 30.51 -18.10
C ALA A 86 4.23 29.83 -18.62
N GLY A 87 4.19 28.52 -18.93
CA GLY A 87 5.32 27.76 -19.44
C GLY A 87 6.38 27.43 -18.39
N ARG A 88 6.03 27.47 -17.09
CA ARG A 88 6.95 27.07 -16.02
C ARG A 88 7.10 25.55 -15.90
N PHE A 89 6.09 24.80 -16.32
CA PHE A 89 6.19 23.34 -16.39
C PHE A 89 6.85 22.94 -17.70
N VAL A 90 7.80 22.02 -17.60
CA VAL A 90 8.59 21.54 -18.75
C VAL A 90 8.18 20.12 -19.12
N LEU A 91 7.77 19.30 -18.14
CA LEU A 91 7.50 17.88 -18.32
C LEU A 91 6.09 17.50 -17.84
N GLN A 92 5.44 16.56 -18.55
CA GLN A 92 4.07 16.11 -18.25
C GLN A 92 3.90 15.61 -16.81
N TYR A 93 4.92 14.95 -16.25
CA TYR A 93 4.86 14.41 -14.89
C TYR A 93 4.62 15.51 -13.83
N GLU A 94 5.01 16.76 -14.08
CA GLU A 94 4.77 17.88 -13.17
C GLU A 94 3.27 18.17 -13.07
N ALA A 95 2.56 18.18 -14.20
CA ALA A 95 1.12 18.30 -14.26
C ALA A 95 0.41 17.08 -13.64
N ASP A 96 0.91 15.88 -13.92
CA ASP A 96 0.35 14.63 -13.38
C ASP A 96 0.46 14.58 -11.84
N ASN A 97 1.59 15.05 -11.28
CA ASN A 97 1.80 15.14 -9.83
C ASN A 97 0.86 16.14 -9.16
N VAL A 98 0.55 17.26 -9.81
CA VAL A 98 -0.47 18.21 -9.31
C VAL A 98 -1.83 17.53 -9.30
N CYS A 99 -2.20 16.84 -10.38
CA CYS A 99 -3.49 16.16 -10.44
C CYS A 99 -3.61 15.05 -9.38
N LEU A 100 -2.54 14.27 -9.15
CA LEU A 100 -2.52 13.24 -8.10
C LEU A 100 -2.73 13.83 -6.71
N ARG A 101 -2.05 14.94 -6.38
CA ARG A 101 -2.23 15.63 -5.10
C ARG A 101 -3.66 16.13 -4.90
N ALA A 102 -4.26 16.71 -5.93
CA ALA A 102 -5.65 17.17 -5.90
C ALA A 102 -6.63 15.99 -5.70
N GLU A 103 -6.43 14.86 -6.38
CA GLU A 103 -7.27 13.66 -6.19
C GLU A 103 -7.13 13.06 -4.78
N GLN A 104 -5.90 13.06 -4.23
CA GLN A 104 -5.67 12.65 -2.84
C GLN A 104 -6.39 13.55 -1.84
N ALA A 105 -6.36 14.88 -2.05
CA ALA A 105 -7.08 15.82 -1.19
C ALA A 105 -8.61 15.64 -1.25
N ILE A 106 -9.17 15.44 -2.45
CA ILE A 106 -10.61 15.10 -2.60
C ILE A 106 -10.94 13.82 -1.83
N THR A 107 -10.09 12.80 -1.95
CA THR A 107 -10.29 11.52 -1.24
C THR A 107 -10.26 11.71 0.27
N ARG A 108 -9.31 12.50 0.80
CA ARG A 108 -9.22 12.84 2.22
C ARG A 108 -10.46 13.61 2.69
N PHE A 109 -10.90 14.61 1.91
CA PHE A 109 -12.08 15.41 2.22
C PHE A 109 -13.33 14.53 2.30
N LEU A 110 -13.64 13.76 1.25
CA LEU A 110 -14.81 12.87 1.24
C LEU A 110 -14.76 11.84 2.38
N GLY A 111 -13.56 11.38 2.74
CA GLY A 111 -13.33 10.49 3.88
C GLY A 111 -13.55 11.16 5.25
N SER A 112 -13.47 12.48 5.34
CA SER A 112 -13.70 13.24 6.58
C SER A 112 -15.17 13.48 6.90
N TYR A 113 -16.10 13.14 5.99
CA TYR A 113 -17.53 13.28 6.22
C TYR A 113 -17.92 12.64 7.56
N ASN A 114 -18.35 13.46 8.51
CA ASN A 114 -18.78 13.00 9.82
C ASN A 114 -20.06 12.22 9.63
N PHE A 115 -20.03 10.92 9.87
CA PHE A 115 -21.20 10.06 9.84
C PHE A 115 -20.87 8.84 10.68
N THR A 116 -21.52 8.74 11.82
CA THR A 116 -21.28 7.69 12.80
C THR A 116 -22.43 6.70 12.79
N LEU A 117 -22.17 5.47 12.34
CA LEU A 117 -23.09 4.37 12.62
C LEU A 117 -23.09 4.10 14.14
N PRO A 118 -24.25 3.95 14.79
CA PRO A 118 -24.27 3.69 16.23
C PRO A 118 -23.70 2.31 16.55
N ALA A 119 -23.16 2.14 17.76
CA ALA A 119 -22.65 0.86 18.24
C ALA A 119 -23.66 -0.27 18.03
N GLY A 120 -23.18 -1.42 17.55
CA GLY A 120 -24.02 -2.57 17.21
C GLY A 120 -24.63 -2.56 15.81
N SER A 121 -24.54 -1.43 15.07
CA SER A 121 -24.97 -1.37 13.67
C SER A 121 -24.08 -2.23 12.79
N ASP A 122 -24.68 -2.89 11.81
CA ASP A 122 -23.93 -3.53 10.73
C ASP A 122 -23.22 -2.47 9.88
N GLY A 123 -21.97 -2.75 9.52
CA GLY A 123 -21.17 -1.82 8.73
C GLY A 123 -19.84 -2.42 8.32
N GLN A 124 -19.16 -1.71 7.42
CA GLN A 124 -17.83 -2.05 6.96
C GLN A 124 -16.82 -1.02 7.45
N LEU A 125 -15.78 -1.48 8.14
CA LEU A 125 -14.72 -0.64 8.67
C LEU A 125 -13.77 -0.19 7.56
N LEU A 126 -13.71 1.12 7.33
CA LEU A 126 -12.65 1.82 6.60
C LEU A 126 -11.62 2.33 7.61
N VAL A 127 -10.34 2.09 7.34
CA VAL A 127 -9.22 2.68 8.08
C VAL A 127 -8.40 3.54 7.13
N ASN A 128 -8.22 4.81 7.47
CA ASN A 128 -7.47 5.76 6.66
C ASN A 128 -6.02 5.83 7.15
N GLY A 129 -5.18 4.92 6.66
CA GLY A 129 -3.80 4.80 7.12
C GLY A 129 -2.83 5.83 6.55
N LEU A 130 -3.15 6.48 5.42
CA LEU A 130 -2.30 7.50 4.79
C LEU A 130 -1.84 8.57 5.80
N ASP A 131 -0.62 9.08 5.62
CA ASP A 131 0.02 10.04 6.53
C ASP A 131 0.08 9.56 7.99
N GLN A 132 0.11 8.24 8.18
CA GLN A 132 0.12 7.56 9.48
C GLN A 132 -1.10 7.87 10.36
N LYS A 133 -2.24 8.20 9.76
CA LYS A 133 -3.40 8.71 10.50
C LYS A 133 -4.29 7.63 11.08
N GLY A 134 -4.29 6.40 10.54
CA GLY A 134 -5.22 5.34 10.93
C GLY A 134 -4.56 3.98 10.98
N SER A 135 -4.93 3.15 11.96
CA SER A 135 -4.50 1.75 12.02
C SER A 135 -5.41 0.90 12.91
N ILE A 136 -5.26 -0.42 12.84
CA ILE A 136 -5.79 -1.33 13.88
C ILE A 136 -4.60 -1.95 14.60
N ASP A 137 -4.54 -1.75 15.91
CA ASP A 137 -3.51 -2.29 16.79
C ASP A 137 -4.06 -3.54 17.49
N PHE A 138 -3.43 -4.69 17.30
CA PHE A 138 -3.86 -5.96 17.91
C PHE A 138 -3.08 -6.26 19.20
N GLY A 139 -2.33 -5.28 19.71
CA GLY A 139 -1.51 -5.41 20.90
C GLY A 139 -0.21 -6.18 20.66
N ASP A 140 0.50 -6.40 21.77
CA ASP A 140 1.81 -7.05 21.78
C ASP A 140 1.64 -8.49 22.29
N ASN A 141 1.85 -9.47 21.41
CA ASN A 141 1.85 -10.87 21.78
C ASN A 141 2.80 -11.70 20.91
N ALA A 142 3.66 -12.50 21.54
CA ALA A 142 4.61 -13.35 20.84
C ALA A 142 3.93 -14.44 19.99
N GLU A 143 2.72 -14.87 20.37
CA GLU A 143 1.98 -15.92 19.67
C GLU A 143 1.65 -15.54 18.22
N TYR A 144 1.54 -14.25 17.90
CA TYR A 144 1.28 -13.79 16.53
C TYR A 144 2.38 -14.18 15.53
N SER A 145 3.59 -14.52 16.01
CA SER A 145 4.71 -14.94 15.16
C SER A 145 5.50 -16.12 15.74
N ALA A 146 4.92 -16.88 16.67
CA ALA A 146 5.61 -18.00 17.32
C ALA A 146 5.60 -19.29 16.48
N SER A 147 4.60 -19.46 15.61
CA SER A 147 4.46 -20.67 14.80
C SER A 147 5.26 -20.60 13.51
N ASN A 148 5.84 -21.74 13.11
CA ASN A 148 6.44 -21.94 11.79
C ASN A 148 5.54 -22.72 10.82
N THR A 149 4.29 -22.93 11.21
CA THR A 149 3.23 -23.50 10.38
C THR A 149 1.92 -22.75 10.72
N PHE A 150 1.49 -21.84 9.86
CA PHE A 150 0.35 -20.97 10.12
C PHE A 150 -0.38 -20.52 8.85
N THR A 151 -1.59 -19.98 9.05
CA THR A 151 -2.36 -19.29 8.02
C THR A 151 -2.89 -17.97 8.57
N VAL A 152 -2.71 -16.89 7.82
CA VAL A 152 -3.34 -15.59 8.08
C VAL A 152 -4.35 -15.34 6.97
N GLU A 153 -5.61 -15.09 7.30
CA GLU A 153 -6.65 -14.80 6.32
C GLU A 153 -7.47 -13.55 6.69
N LEU A 154 -7.99 -12.88 5.67
CA LEU A 154 -8.88 -11.74 5.82
C LEU A 154 -9.60 -11.44 4.51
N TRP A 155 -10.70 -10.73 4.60
CA TRP A 155 -11.23 -9.97 3.48
C TRP A 155 -10.70 -8.55 3.53
N VAL A 156 -10.25 -8.04 2.39
CA VAL A 156 -9.76 -6.67 2.20
C VAL A 156 -10.46 -6.02 1.01
N LYS A 157 -10.82 -4.75 1.15
CA LYS A 157 -11.29 -3.90 0.04
C LYS A 157 -10.48 -2.61 0.05
N TYR A 158 -10.17 -2.07 -1.13
CA TYR A 158 -9.33 -0.89 -1.29
C TYR A 158 -9.84 -0.07 -2.47
N ASN A 159 -9.60 1.24 -2.38
CA ASN A 159 -9.99 2.19 -3.43
C ASN A 159 -8.78 2.48 -4.33
N GLN A 160 -9.00 3.25 -5.39
CA GLN A 160 -7.88 3.83 -6.13
C GLN A 160 -7.03 4.72 -5.19
N ASN A 161 -5.72 4.81 -5.43
CA ASN A 161 -4.77 5.63 -4.66
C ASN A 161 -4.68 5.28 -3.16
N PHE A 162 -4.82 4.00 -2.83
CA PHE A 162 -4.82 3.52 -1.45
C PHE A 162 -3.45 3.47 -0.74
N LEU A 163 -2.35 3.77 -1.45
CA LEU A 163 -0.96 3.65 -0.97
C LEU A 163 -0.29 5.01 -0.78
N ASP A 164 0.51 5.17 0.28
CA ASP A 164 1.31 6.38 0.55
C ASP A 164 2.81 6.23 0.19
N PHE A 165 3.31 4.99 0.24
CA PHE A 165 4.75 4.69 0.13
C PHE A 165 5.01 3.52 -0.82
N GLU A 166 6.29 3.28 -1.17
CA GLU A 166 6.71 2.18 -2.04
C GLU A 166 6.29 0.79 -1.55
N MET A 167 5.98 0.68 -0.25
CA MET A 167 5.42 -0.49 0.39
C MET A 167 4.34 -0.04 1.39
N ALA A 168 3.23 -0.79 1.49
CA ALA A 168 2.22 -0.51 2.51
C ALA A 168 1.60 -1.76 3.10
N SER A 169 1.56 -1.84 4.42
CA SER A 169 1.11 -3.03 5.14
C SER A 169 -0.40 -3.11 5.22
N ILE A 170 -0.96 -4.25 4.78
CA ILE A 170 -2.34 -4.61 5.10
C ILE A 170 -2.39 -5.06 6.55
N VAL A 171 -1.54 -6.01 6.93
CA VAL A 171 -1.39 -6.51 8.31
C VAL A 171 -0.07 -7.27 8.46
N GLY A 172 0.60 -7.12 9.60
CA GLY A 172 1.84 -7.84 9.88
C GLY A 172 2.38 -7.64 11.29
N THR A 173 3.47 -8.36 11.57
CA THR A 173 4.21 -8.34 12.85
C THR A 173 5.67 -7.91 12.66
N THR A 174 5.99 -7.24 11.56
CA THR A 174 7.38 -6.95 11.18
C THR A 174 8.14 -6.21 12.27
N SER A 175 9.38 -6.64 12.52
CA SER A 175 10.34 -5.92 13.34
C SER A 175 11.74 -6.02 12.75
N GLU A 176 12.65 -5.18 13.22
CA GLU A 176 14.08 -5.35 12.97
C GLU A 176 14.58 -6.61 13.70
N GLY A 177 15.42 -7.38 13.02
CA GLY A 177 16.06 -8.56 13.57
C GLY A 177 17.36 -8.23 14.32
N PRO A 178 17.83 -9.17 15.16
CA PRO A 178 19.00 -8.97 16.02
C PRO A 178 20.31 -8.80 15.25
N ASP A 179 20.33 -9.18 13.98
CA ASP A 179 21.53 -9.29 13.14
C ASP A 179 21.84 -8.02 12.32
N GLY A 180 21.21 -6.89 12.66
CA GLY A 180 21.51 -5.56 12.10
C GLY A 180 20.53 -5.06 11.04
N PRO A 181 20.85 -3.92 10.39
CA PRO A 181 19.91 -3.24 9.49
C PRO A 181 19.52 -4.10 8.30
N ASN A 182 18.24 -4.04 7.91
CA ASN A 182 17.61 -4.85 6.86
C ASN A 182 17.53 -6.36 7.15
N LYS A 183 17.73 -6.78 8.40
CA LYS A 183 17.29 -8.09 8.88
C LYS A 183 15.91 -7.89 9.46
N PHE A 184 14.93 -8.61 8.97
CA PHE A 184 13.56 -8.49 9.43
C PHE A 184 13.13 -9.78 10.11
N GLU A 185 12.22 -9.66 11.05
CA GLU A 185 11.56 -10.76 11.75
C GLU A 185 10.05 -10.67 11.56
N GLY A 186 9.36 -11.77 11.88
CA GLY A 186 7.91 -11.88 11.75
C GLY A 186 7.47 -12.00 10.29
N TRP A 187 6.20 -11.68 10.06
CA TRP A 187 5.57 -11.78 8.75
C TRP A 187 4.81 -10.51 8.40
N ASN A 188 4.56 -10.30 7.12
CA ASN A 188 3.78 -9.15 6.64
C ASN A 188 3.04 -9.47 5.34
N ILE A 189 1.75 -9.13 5.28
CA ILE A 189 0.98 -9.05 4.04
C ILE A 189 0.87 -7.57 3.66
N HIS A 190 1.45 -7.19 2.53
CA HIS A 190 1.59 -5.79 2.12
C HIS A 190 1.55 -5.65 0.61
N TYR A 191 1.42 -4.42 0.16
CA TYR A 191 1.59 -4.05 -1.24
C TYR A 191 2.97 -3.48 -1.50
N GLN A 192 3.43 -3.61 -2.74
CA GLN A 192 4.58 -2.89 -3.29
C GLN A 192 4.10 -1.90 -4.37
N ARG A 193 4.87 -0.83 -4.62
CA ARG A 193 4.58 0.33 -5.50
C ARG A 193 3.87 0.05 -6.82
N SER A 194 4.06 -1.14 -7.41
CA SER A 194 3.37 -1.56 -8.63
C SER A 194 1.93 -2.05 -8.41
N GLY A 195 1.39 -1.95 -7.19
CA GLY A 195 0.10 -2.57 -6.83
C GLY A 195 0.21 -4.09 -6.66
N ASN A 196 1.42 -4.63 -6.51
CA ASN A 196 1.60 -6.07 -6.32
C ASN A 196 1.26 -6.45 -4.88
N LEU A 197 0.41 -7.45 -4.69
CA LEU A 197 0.22 -8.09 -3.38
C LEU A 197 1.43 -8.97 -3.09
N ARG A 198 2.03 -8.72 -1.93
CA ARG A 198 3.29 -9.32 -1.48
C ARG A 198 3.12 -9.89 -0.08
N ALA A 199 3.88 -10.95 0.20
CA ALA A 199 4.19 -11.30 1.57
C ALA A 199 5.70 -11.38 1.79
N SER A 200 6.11 -11.08 3.02
CA SER A 200 7.49 -11.19 3.48
C SER A 200 7.54 -11.95 4.79
N ILE A 201 8.50 -12.87 4.90
CA ILE A 201 8.78 -13.65 6.11
C ILE A 201 10.24 -13.42 6.50
N GLY A 202 10.46 -12.94 7.72
CA GLY A 202 11.79 -12.73 8.27
C GLY A 202 12.44 -14.03 8.72
N CYS A 203 13.45 -14.51 7.99
CA CYS A 203 14.12 -15.80 8.24
C CYS A 203 15.55 -15.59 8.79
N GLY A 204 15.73 -14.61 9.68
CA GLY A 204 17.01 -14.25 10.28
C GLY A 204 17.88 -13.40 9.36
N SER A 205 18.96 -13.98 8.84
CA SER A 205 19.90 -13.25 7.98
C SER A 205 19.33 -12.86 6.60
N GLY A 206 18.05 -13.10 6.32
CA GLY A 206 17.39 -12.74 5.07
C GLY A 206 15.88 -12.72 5.22
N VAL A 207 15.20 -12.19 4.20
CA VAL A 207 13.74 -12.14 4.12
C VAL A 207 13.30 -12.96 2.91
N LEU A 208 12.37 -13.89 3.13
CA LEU A 208 11.72 -14.59 2.03
C LEU A 208 10.55 -13.74 1.55
N GLU A 209 10.51 -13.42 0.26
CA GLU A 209 9.51 -12.50 -0.27
C GLU A 209 9.01 -12.98 -1.64
N GLN A 210 7.70 -12.84 -1.89
CA GLN A 210 7.10 -13.09 -3.20
C GLN A 210 5.97 -12.10 -3.43
N ALA A 211 5.88 -11.59 -4.65
CA ALA A 211 4.84 -10.65 -5.06
C ALA A 211 4.26 -11.04 -6.42
N ARG A 212 3.04 -10.60 -6.70
CA ARG A 212 2.39 -10.68 -8.03
C ARG A 212 1.43 -9.51 -8.17
N ALA A 213 1.23 -9.04 -9.41
CA ALA A 213 0.24 -8.00 -9.73
C ALA A 213 -1.14 -8.38 -9.18
N TYR A 214 -1.65 -7.56 -8.27
CA TYR A 214 -2.95 -7.78 -7.64
C TYR A 214 -4.07 -7.30 -8.57
N PRO A 215 -5.31 -7.84 -8.47
CA PRO A 215 -6.45 -7.33 -9.21
C PRO A 215 -6.62 -5.81 -9.04
N THR A 216 -7.19 -5.15 -10.04
CA THR A 216 -7.49 -3.70 -9.99
C THR A 216 -8.98 -3.44 -9.84
N ASN A 217 -9.70 -4.36 -9.20
CA ASN A 217 -11.13 -4.25 -8.92
C ASN A 217 -11.38 -3.35 -7.70
N TYR A 218 -11.03 -2.08 -7.83
CA TYR A 218 -11.20 -1.09 -6.77
C TYR A 218 -12.65 -1.04 -6.28
N GLY A 219 -12.83 -0.96 -4.97
CA GLY A 219 -14.15 -0.98 -4.35
C GLY A 219 -14.78 -2.37 -4.20
N GLU A 220 -14.11 -3.44 -4.64
CA GLU A 220 -14.57 -4.81 -4.43
C GLU A 220 -13.83 -5.50 -3.28
N TRP A 221 -14.55 -6.42 -2.62
CA TRP A 221 -13.99 -7.28 -1.59
C TRP A 221 -13.19 -8.42 -2.21
N ASN A 222 -11.95 -8.59 -1.75
CA ASN A 222 -11.13 -9.74 -2.08
C ASN A 222 -10.75 -10.48 -0.80
N HIS A 223 -10.86 -11.81 -0.81
CA HIS A 223 -10.30 -12.64 0.24
C HIS A 223 -8.81 -12.85 -0.03
N VAL A 224 -7.99 -12.69 1.00
CA VAL A 224 -6.54 -12.89 0.94
C VAL A 224 -6.16 -13.86 2.05
N ALA A 225 -5.38 -14.89 1.72
CA ALA A 225 -4.82 -15.81 2.69
C ALA A 225 -3.35 -16.13 2.43
N LEU A 226 -2.50 -15.85 3.42
CA LEU A 226 -1.09 -16.25 3.46
C LEU A 226 -0.97 -17.56 4.24
N VAL A 227 -0.34 -18.56 3.64
CA VAL A 227 0.02 -19.83 4.28
C VAL A 227 1.54 -19.91 4.37
N TRP A 228 2.04 -20.19 5.58
CA TRP A 228 3.44 -20.49 5.86
C TRP A 228 3.55 -21.88 6.45
N ASP A 229 4.44 -22.70 5.90
CA ASP A 229 4.78 -24.01 6.45
C ASP A 229 6.25 -24.34 6.21
N ILE A 230 7.06 -24.26 7.26
CA ILE A 230 8.47 -24.64 7.16
C ILE A 230 8.65 -26.15 6.89
N ASN A 231 7.65 -26.96 7.24
CA ASN A 231 7.69 -28.41 7.12
C ASN A 231 7.04 -28.92 5.82
N ALA A 232 6.73 -28.02 4.89
CA ALA A 232 6.12 -28.39 3.62
C ALA A 232 6.95 -29.44 2.89
N THR A 233 6.28 -30.44 2.32
CA THR A 233 6.89 -31.44 1.43
C THR A 233 6.53 -31.15 -0.02
N ALA A 234 7.41 -31.52 -0.95
CA ALA A 234 7.14 -31.36 -2.38
C ALA A 234 5.91 -32.20 -2.77
N GLY A 235 4.97 -31.58 -3.48
CA GLY A 235 3.84 -32.27 -4.09
C GLY A 235 4.26 -33.15 -5.26
N ALA A 236 3.32 -33.94 -5.77
CA ALA A 236 3.56 -34.75 -6.97
C ALA A 236 3.95 -33.85 -8.16
N GLY A 237 5.12 -34.09 -8.74
CA GLY A 237 5.64 -33.32 -9.88
C GLY A 237 6.33 -32.00 -9.51
N GLU A 238 6.51 -31.69 -8.22
CA GLU A 238 7.28 -30.53 -7.78
C GLU A 238 8.73 -30.92 -7.48
N ASP A 239 9.69 -30.15 -8.00
CA ASP A 239 11.11 -30.38 -7.72
C ASP A 239 11.49 -30.07 -6.26
N ARG A 240 10.74 -29.17 -5.61
CA ARG A 240 10.98 -28.67 -4.24
C ARG A 240 9.68 -28.23 -3.55
N PRO A 241 9.61 -28.28 -2.21
CA PRO A 241 8.45 -27.82 -1.44
C PRO A 241 8.23 -26.31 -1.49
N TYR A 242 6.98 -25.91 -1.66
CA TYR A 242 6.54 -24.52 -1.52
C TYR A 242 6.13 -24.23 -0.08
N HIS A 243 6.95 -23.42 0.60
CA HIS A 243 6.80 -23.12 2.04
C HIS A 243 5.92 -21.91 2.29
N MET A 244 5.82 -21.01 1.30
CA MET A 244 4.97 -19.82 1.37
C MET A 244 4.00 -19.83 0.19
N LYS A 245 2.70 -19.72 0.47
CA LYS A 245 1.64 -19.68 -0.53
C LYS A 245 0.70 -18.53 -0.23
N MET A 246 0.24 -17.85 -1.28
CA MET A 246 -0.79 -16.83 -1.19
C MET A 246 -1.99 -17.27 -2.00
N PHE A 247 -3.18 -17.05 -1.43
CA PHE A 247 -4.45 -17.31 -2.07
C PHE A 247 -5.24 -16.02 -2.16
N VAL A 248 -5.94 -15.84 -3.27
CA VAL A 248 -6.85 -14.71 -3.50
C VAL A 248 -8.18 -15.28 -3.96
N ASN A 249 -9.26 -14.92 -3.26
CA ASN A 249 -10.62 -15.43 -3.52
C ASN A 249 -10.69 -16.97 -3.57
N GLY A 250 -9.93 -17.64 -2.68
CA GLY A 250 -9.86 -19.10 -2.59
C GLY A 250 -9.01 -19.78 -3.66
N GLU A 251 -8.45 -19.05 -4.61
CA GLU A 251 -7.57 -19.59 -5.66
C GLU A 251 -6.10 -19.35 -5.35
N LEU A 252 -5.24 -20.30 -5.71
CA LEU A 252 -3.80 -20.15 -5.56
C LEU A 252 -3.32 -18.97 -6.41
N PHE A 253 -2.78 -17.95 -5.75
CA PHE A 253 -2.35 -16.71 -6.38
C PHE A 253 -0.86 -16.75 -6.72
N TRP A 254 -0.02 -17.18 -5.79
CA TRP A 254 1.39 -17.51 -6.03
C TRP A 254 1.91 -18.44 -4.94
N GLN A 255 3.06 -19.06 -5.21
CA GLN A 255 3.78 -19.89 -4.25
C GLN A 255 5.29 -19.74 -4.39
N LYS A 256 6.02 -19.91 -3.28
CA LYS A 256 7.47 -19.70 -3.22
C LYS A 256 8.16 -20.78 -2.39
N ASN A 257 9.20 -21.38 -2.96
CA ASN A 257 10.15 -22.20 -2.21
C ASN A 257 11.01 -21.28 -1.34
N ASN A 258 11.27 -21.69 -0.10
CA ASN A 258 12.18 -20.97 0.78
C ASN A 258 13.63 -21.17 0.33
N ASP A 259 14.22 -20.12 -0.23
CA ASP A 259 15.62 -20.04 -0.68
C ASP A 259 16.51 -19.32 0.34
N ILE A 260 15.99 -18.98 1.51
CA ILE A 260 16.78 -18.51 2.65
C ILE A 260 17.25 -19.73 3.43
N LEU A 261 18.50 -20.16 3.16
CA LEU A 261 19.02 -21.44 3.64
C LEU A 261 20.06 -21.28 4.76
N SER A 262 20.18 -22.30 5.60
CA SER A 262 21.28 -22.52 6.56
C SER A 262 21.79 -23.95 6.41
N GLY A 263 23.05 -24.12 6.03
CA GLY A 263 23.61 -25.46 5.76
C GLY A 263 22.82 -26.24 4.69
N GLY A 264 22.21 -25.55 3.74
CA GLY A 264 21.37 -26.15 2.68
C GLY A 264 19.91 -26.41 3.08
N SER A 265 19.51 -26.18 4.33
CA SER A 265 18.13 -26.36 4.79
C SER A 265 17.36 -25.03 4.88
N PRO A 266 16.06 -24.99 4.54
CA PRO A 266 15.20 -23.82 4.72
C PRO A 266 15.25 -23.28 6.14
N ARG A 267 15.42 -21.95 6.29
CA ARG A 267 15.37 -21.29 7.59
C ARG A 267 13.93 -21.04 8.04
N PRO A 268 13.61 -21.29 9.32
CA PRO A 268 12.32 -20.91 9.89
C PRO A 268 12.17 -19.39 9.95
N MET A 269 10.93 -18.94 10.07
CA MET A 269 10.63 -17.57 10.48
C MET A 269 11.18 -17.33 11.89
N LEU A 270 11.83 -16.18 12.07
CA LEU A 270 12.14 -15.65 13.40
C LEU A 270 10.90 -14.92 13.94
N PRO A 271 10.51 -15.16 15.21
CA PRO A 271 9.42 -14.43 15.83
C PRO A 271 9.78 -12.94 15.91
N GLY A 272 8.79 -12.06 15.78
CA GLY A 272 9.02 -10.62 15.86
C GLY A 272 9.46 -10.20 17.26
N SER A 273 10.64 -9.59 17.37
CA SER A 273 11.18 -9.04 18.63
C SER A 273 10.28 -7.99 19.28
N ARG A 274 9.57 -7.18 18.49
CA ARG A 274 8.61 -6.18 19.00
C ARG A 274 7.28 -6.78 19.46
N LYS A 275 6.96 -8.02 19.08
CA LYS A 275 5.69 -8.74 19.37
C LYS A 275 4.40 -8.02 18.95
N LYS A 276 4.50 -6.85 18.33
CA LYS A 276 3.38 -6.02 17.94
C LYS A 276 2.78 -6.46 16.62
N MET A 277 1.46 -6.54 16.54
CA MET A 277 0.74 -6.75 15.29
C MET A 277 -0.14 -5.54 14.96
N ARG A 278 -0.08 -5.07 13.72
CA ARG A 278 -0.85 -3.91 13.26
C ARG A 278 -1.37 -4.10 11.84
N ALA A 279 -2.56 -3.56 11.55
CA ALA A 279 -3.11 -3.44 10.22
C ALA A 279 -3.13 -1.99 9.71
N PHE A 280 -3.09 -1.85 8.38
CA PHE A 280 -3.05 -0.58 7.62
C PHE A 280 -1.83 0.32 7.87
N MET A 281 -0.91 -0.14 8.69
CA MET A 281 0.34 0.52 9.03
C MET A 281 1.33 -0.53 9.53
N ASP A 282 2.54 -0.53 8.98
CA ASP A 282 3.60 -1.43 9.43
C ASP A 282 3.99 -1.13 10.89
N PRO A 283 4.11 -2.16 11.76
CA PRO A 283 4.46 -1.96 13.17
C PRO A 283 5.90 -1.47 13.40
N TYR A 284 6.80 -1.63 12.43
CA TYR A 284 8.20 -1.20 12.50
C TYR A 284 8.47 0.07 11.69
N HIS A 285 7.89 0.20 10.50
CA HIS A 285 8.02 1.37 9.62
C HIS A 285 6.66 2.04 9.39
N PRO A 286 6.15 2.88 10.32
CA PRO A 286 4.82 3.47 10.23
C PRO A 286 4.50 4.18 8.90
N THR A 287 5.51 4.72 8.21
CA THR A 287 5.36 5.32 6.87
C THR A 287 4.85 4.33 5.81
N ARG A 288 5.01 3.02 6.01
CA ARG A 288 4.47 1.96 5.16
C ARG A 288 3.00 1.70 5.48
N CYS A 289 2.18 2.70 5.24
CA CYS A 289 0.76 2.74 5.58
C CYS A 289 -0.15 2.79 4.33
N MET A 290 -1.39 2.35 4.47
CA MET A 290 -2.39 2.35 3.41
C MET A 290 -3.79 2.58 3.96
N THR A 291 -4.68 3.03 3.08
CA THR A 291 -6.11 3.10 3.35
C THR A 291 -6.81 1.85 2.84
N GLY A 292 -7.77 1.33 3.60
CA GLY A 292 -8.60 0.23 3.12
C GLY A 292 -9.62 -0.24 4.13
N TYR A 293 -10.35 -1.27 3.73
CA TYR A 293 -11.37 -1.93 4.52
C TYR A 293 -10.93 -3.34 4.88
N MET A 294 -11.31 -3.82 6.05
CA MET A 294 -11.02 -5.18 6.50
C MET A 294 -12.26 -5.80 7.13
N LYS A 295 -12.45 -7.11 6.92
CA LYS A 295 -13.40 -7.93 7.68
C LYS A 295 -12.90 -9.37 7.80
N LYS A 296 -13.43 -10.10 8.80
CA LYS A 296 -13.13 -11.51 9.07
C LYS A 296 -11.62 -11.82 9.10
N PHE A 297 -10.85 -11.03 9.84
CA PHE A 297 -9.42 -11.26 10.02
C PHE A 297 -9.19 -12.41 11.01
N ARG A 298 -8.38 -13.40 10.63
CA ARG A 298 -8.12 -14.59 11.43
C ARG A 298 -6.68 -15.07 11.27
N ILE A 299 -6.13 -15.62 12.35
CA ILE A 299 -4.85 -16.33 12.33
C ILE A 299 -5.07 -17.76 12.82
N TRP A 300 -4.47 -18.71 12.12
CA TRP A 300 -4.50 -20.13 12.42
C TRP A 300 -3.09 -20.65 12.66
N ASN A 301 -2.89 -21.43 13.71
CA ASN A 301 -1.67 -22.21 13.96
C ASN A 301 -1.67 -23.53 13.17
N ALA A 302 -2.05 -23.45 11.89
CA ALA A 302 -2.05 -24.56 10.96
C ALA A 302 -1.90 -24.03 9.54
N ALA A 303 -1.16 -24.75 8.69
CA ALA A 303 -1.11 -24.50 7.26
C ALA A 303 -2.38 -25.05 6.60
N LYS A 304 -3.26 -24.17 6.15
CA LYS A 304 -4.53 -24.56 5.52
C LYS A 304 -4.29 -24.92 4.05
N THR A 305 -4.98 -25.96 3.61
CA THR A 305 -5.07 -26.33 2.19
C THR A 305 -5.96 -25.36 1.42
N GLN A 306 -5.89 -25.38 0.09
CA GLN A 306 -6.73 -24.54 -0.76
C GLN A 306 -8.23 -24.78 -0.51
N ASP A 307 -8.66 -26.04 -0.39
CA ASP A 307 -10.07 -26.38 -0.13
C ASP A 307 -10.53 -25.86 1.23
N GLN A 308 -9.67 -25.95 2.26
CA GLN A 308 -9.96 -25.35 3.55
C GLN A 308 -10.08 -23.82 3.46
N ILE A 309 -9.25 -23.15 2.66
CA ILE A 309 -9.33 -21.71 2.44
C ILE A 309 -10.65 -21.33 1.74
N LYS A 310 -11.07 -22.08 0.71
CA LYS A 310 -12.36 -21.89 0.03
C LYS A 310 -13.56 -22.06 0.97
N ALA A 311 -13.48 -22.99 1.92
CA ALA A 311 -14.50 -23.14 2.95
C ALA A 311 -14.47 -21.96 3.94
N LEU A 312 -13.29 -21.59 4.43
CA LEU A 312 -13.11 -20.53 5.44
C LEU A 312 -13.53 -19.14 4.96
N MET A 313 -13.25 -18.79 3.69
CA MET A 313 -13.59 -17.47 3.15
C MET A 313 -15.11 -17.21 3.16
N ASN A 314 -15.90 -18.27 3.03
CA ASN A 314 -17.37 -18.22 3.03
C ASN A 314 -17.98 -18.53 4.42
N GLY A 315 -17.20 -19.15 5.32
CA GLY A 315 -17.66 -19.56 6.64
C GLY A 315 -17.53 -18.47 7.71
N ASP A 316 -18.23 -18.70 8.81
CA ASP A 316 -18.01 -18.01 10.08
C ASP A 316 -17.24 -18.93 11.04
N VAL A 317 -16.55 -18.30 12.00
CA VAL A 317 -15.88 -18.97 13.11
C VAL A 317 -16.52 -18.56 14.42
N THR A 318 -16.46 -19.45 15.40
CA THR A 318 -17.02 -19.30 16.74
C THR A 318 -15.97 -18.94 17.78
N GLY A 319 -14.68 -19.18 17.49
CA GLY A 319 -13.57 -18.92 18.41
C GLY A 319 -13.03 -20.17 19.11
N THR A 320 -13.68 -21.33 18.93
CA THR A 320 -13.31 -22.60 19.58
C THR A 320 -12.71 -23.62 18.61
N GLU A 321 -12.53 -23.26 17.34
CA GLU A 321 -12.01 -24.15 16.31
C GLU A 321 -10.55 -24.56 16.61
N ALA A 322 -10.25 -25.84 16.40
CA ALA A 322 -8.89 -26.35 16.58
C ALA A 322 -7.89 -25.59 15.69
N GLY A 323 -6.84 -25.08 16.32
CA GLY A 323 -5.79 -24.31 15.66
C GLY A 323 -6.16 -22.87 15.32
N LEU A 324 -7.34 -22.36 15.70
CA LEU A 324 -7.62 -20.93 15.60
C LEU A 324 -6.86 -20.19 16.70
N LEU A 325 -5.98 -19.27 16.32
CA LEU A 325 -5.25 -18.43 17.26
C LEU A 325 -6.10 -17.23 17.68
N CYS A 326 -6.58 -16.45 16.71
CA CYS A 326 -7.41 -15.27 16.97
C CYS A 326 -8.36 -15.00 15.79
N ALA A 327 -9.47 -14.31 16.05
CA ALA A 327 -10.45 -13.93 15.02
C ALA A 327 -11.23 -12.65 15.36
N TRP A 328 -11.24 -11.69 14.42
CA TRP A 328 -12.06 -10.48 14.48
C TRP A 328 -12.92 -10.33 13.22
N ASP A 329 -14.23 -10.15 13.39
CA ASP A 329 -15.15 -10.06 12.26
C ASP A 329 -15.13 -8.66 11.61
N PHE A 330 -15.09 -7.59 12.41
CA PHE A 330 -15.25 -6.20 11.95
C PHE A 330 -16.47 -5.98 11.02
N LEU A 331 -17.60 -6.62 11.34
CA LEU A 331 -18.87 -6.51 10.60
C LEU A 331 -19.88 -5.57 11.26
N LYS A 332 -19.59 -5.14 12.49
CA LYS A 332 -20.43 -4.28 13.31
C LYS A 332 -19.60 -3.23 14.02
N VAL A 333 -20.19 -2.05 14.19
CA VAL A 333 -19.60 -0.98 14.99
C VAL A 333 -19.41 -1.48 16.43
N PRO A 334 -18.18 -1.48 16.98
CA PRO A 334 -17.94 -1.92 18.34
C PRO A 334 -18.50 -0.90 19.33
N ALA A 335 -18.91 -1.38 20.51
CA ALA A 335 -19.27 -0.50 21.62
C ALA A 335 -18.06 0.29 22.15
N ASP A 336 -16.89 -0.34 22.15
CA ASP A 336 -15.61 0.28 22.51
C ASP A 336 -14.56 0.01 21.42
N PRO A 337 -14.23 1.00 20.57
CA PRO A 337 -13.20 0.84 19.54
C PRO A 337 -11.78 0.71 20.12
N SER A 338 -11.57 0.98 21.41
CA SER A 338 -10.28 0.81 22.09
C SER A 338 -10.06 -0.58 22.67
N ASN A 339 -11.10 -1.40 22.73
CA ASN A 339 -11.04 -2.74 23.31
C ASN A 339 -12.05 -3.70 22.65
N ILE A 340 -11.71 -4.16 21.45
CA ILE A 340 -12.54 -5.06 20.66
C ILE A 340 -12.07 -6.50 20.91
N PRO A 341 -12.79 -7.31 21.71
CA PRO A 341 -12.39 -8.68 21.97
C PRO A 341 -12.42 -9.50 20.67
N ASP A 342 -11.44 -10.37 20.52
CA ASP A 342 -11.46 -11.40 19.50
C ASP A 342 -12.43 -12.53 19.89
N LYS A 343 -12.85 -13.36 18.93
CA LYS A 343 -13.80 -14.45 19.18
C LYS A 343 -13.26 -15.55 20.07
N THR A 344 -11.94 -15.71 20.18
CA THR A 344 -11.34 -16.69 21.10
C THR A 344 -11.36 -16.20 22.56
N GLY A 345 -11.62 -14.91 22.80
CA GLY A 345 -11.60 -14.28 24.12
C GLY A 345 -10.20 -14.10 24.71
N ARG A 346 -9.15 -14.25 23.90
CA ARG A 346 -7.74 -14.23 24.33
C ARG A 346 -7.02 -12.95 23.95
N PHE A 347 -7.52 -12.24 22.94
CA PHE A 347 -6.87 -11.08 22.35
C PHE A 347 -7.87 -9.94 22.19
N THR A 348 -7.33 -8.72 22.04
CA THR A 348 -8.11 -7.50 21.87
C THR A 348 -7.50 -6.67 20.74
N ALA A 349 -8.36 -6.05 19.93
CA ALA A 349 -7.97 -5.06 18.94
C ALA A 349 -8.37 -3.65 19.39
N LYS A 350 -7.60 -2.67 18.95
CA LYS A 350 -7.85 -1.24 19.15
C LYS A 350 -7.78 -0.53 17.80
N ILE A 351 -8.88 0.07 17.37
CA ILE A 351 -8.92 0.93 16.19
C ILE A 351 -8.37 2.30 16.61
N GLN A 352 -7.36 2.80 15.89
CA GLN A 352 -6.62 4.01 16.24
C GLN A 352 -6.70 5.03 15.10
N GLY A 353 -6.90 6.29 15.49
CA GLY A 353 -6.83 7.42 14.56
C GLY A 353 -7.97 7.45 13.55
N SER A 354 -7.71 7.88 12.32
CA SER A 354 -8.70 8.09 11.27
C SER A 354 -9.29 6.77 10.76
N HIS A 355 -10.56 6.55 11.04
CA HIS A 355 -11.34 5.40 10.60
C HIS A 355 -12.81 5.78 10.49
N LYS A 356 -13.58 4.97 9.76
CA LYS A 356 -15.01 5.17 9.59
C LYS A 356 -15.74 3.86 9.42
N TRP A 357 -16.93 3.76 9.98
CA TRP A 357 -17.84 2.66 9.69
C TRP A 357 -18.81 3.09 8.60
N MET A 358 -18.69 2.46 7.44
CA MET A 358 -19.55 2.75 6.29
C MET A 358 -20.77 1.81 6.32
N PRO A 359 -21.95 2.26 5.88
CA PRO A 359 -23.07 1.37 5.60
C PRO A 359 -22.67 0.29 4.58
N LEU A 360 -23.36 -0.85 4.63
CA LEU A 360 -23.12 -1.98 3.72
C LEU A 360 -23.55 -1.67 2.29
#